data_AF-A0A964N4T0-F1
#
_entry.id   AF-A0A964N4T0-F1
#
_cell.length_a   1.000
_cell.length_b   1.000
_cell.length_c   1.000
_cell.angle_alpha   90.00
_cell.angle_beta   90.00
_cell.angle_gamma   90.00
#
_symmetry.space_group_name_H-M   'P 1'
#
loop_
_entity.id
_entity.type
_entity.pdbx_description
1 polymer ?
#
loop_
_entity_poly.entity_id
_entity_poly.type
_entity_poly.pdbx_seq_one_letter_code
_entity_poly.pdbx_strand_id
1 'polypeptide(L)'
;MLGAAQESWLEAGLTALPARRNVLAQQFLFAEFRQGMAAKPLWWTAAWDGYPAARRRQTDFMVARKIANPIILDGDVHCFYATDIRAIFLTRGRRWWPACSSAP
;
A
#
# COMPACT_ATOMS: atom_id res chain seq x y z
N MET A 1 -4.24 7.38 9.20
CA MET A 1 -4.81 6.04 9.00
C MET A 1 -4.88 5.31 10.34
N LEU A 2 -3.83 4.60 10.78
CA LEU A 2 -3.92 3.65 11.89
C LEU A 2 -3.90 4.28 13.29
N GLY A 3 -3.22 5.42 13.45
CA GLY A 3 -2.99 6.04 14.76
C GLY A 3 -1.88 5.33 15.55
N ALA A 4 -1.30 6.01 16.54
CA ALA A 4 -0.05 5.58 17.17
C ALA A 4 -0.13 4.19 17.82
N ALA A 5 -1.23 3.86 18.50
CA ALA A 5 -1.39 2.57 19.17
C ALA A 5 -1.39 1.39 18.17
N GLN A 6 -2.12 1.52 17.06
CA GLN A 6 -2.20 0.48 16.05
C GLN A 6 -0.91 0.38 15.23
N GLU A 7 -0.23 1.49 14.96
CA GLU A 7 1.10 1.47 14.31
C GLU A 7 2.11 0.71 15.19
N SER A 8 2.21 1.03 16.48
CA SER A 8 3.11 0.32 17.40
C SER A 8 2.78 -1.17 17.53
N TRP A 9 1.48 -1.52 17.57
CA TRP A 9 1.04 -2.91 17.61
C TRP A 9 1.45 -3.67 16.35
N LEU A 10 1.27 -3.08 15.16
CA LEU A 10 1.64 -3.69 13.89
C LEU A 10 3.15 -3.90 13.79
N GLU A 11 3.94 -2.89 14.17
CA GLU A 11 5.40 -2.97 14.17
C GLU A 11 5.92 -4.07 15.11
N ALA A 12 5.35 -4.18 16.31
CA ALA A 12 5.66 -5.25 17.24
C ALA A 12 5.29 -6.63 16.65
N GLY A 13 4.10 -6.76 16.04
CA GLY A 13 3.65 -8.01 15.42
C GLY A 13 4.56 -8.48 14.28
N LEU A 14 4.97 -7.56 13.40
CA LEU A 14 5.87 -7.85 12.27
C LEU A 14 7.29 -8.27 12.71
N THR A 15 7.69 -7.93 13.93
CA THR A 15 9.04 -8.22 14.45
C THR A 15 9.07 -9.28 15.54
N ALA A 16 7.91 -9.75 16.02
CA ALA A 16 7.81 -10.66 17.15
C ALA A 16 8.45 -12.03 16.89
N LEU A 17 8.26 -12.60 15.69
CA LEU A 17 8.77 -13.93 15.34
C LEU A 17 9.24 -13.98 13.88
N PRO A 18 10.27 -14.78 13.57
CA PRO A 18 10.69 -15.02 12.20
C PRO A 18 9.59 -15.77 11.44
N ALA A 19 8.91 -15.08 10.52
CA ALA A 19 7.93 -15.65 9.62
C ALA A 19 8.49 -15.75 8.19
N ARG A 20 8.17 -16.83 7.48
CA ARG A 20 8.55 -16.98 6.06
C ARG A 20 7.85 -15.96 5.16
N ARG A 21 6.62 -15.59 5.52
CA ARG A 21 5.75 -14.62 4.85
C ARG A 21 5.04 -13.81 5.93
N ASN A 22 4.97 -12.49 5.76
CA ASN A 22 4.19 -11.61 6.62
C ASN A 22 2.98 -11.14 5.84
N VAL A 23 1.77 -11.34 6.37
CA VAL A 23 0.52 -10.95 5.69
C VAL A 23 -0.16 -9.83 6.45
N LEU A 24 -0.36 -8.69 5.78
CA LEU A 24 -1.16 -7.57 6.27
C LEU A 24 -2.51 -7.59 5.54
N ALA A 25 -3.55 -8.04 6.23
CA ALA A 25 -4.92 -8.00 5.72
C ALA A 25 -5.64 -6.75 6.24
N GLN A 26 -6.19 -5.95 5.32
CA GLN A 26 -6.82 -4.67 5.64
C GLN A 26 -7.84 -4.25 4.57
N GLN A 27 -8.53 -3.14 4.80
CA GLN A 27 -9.71 -2.74 4.02
C GLN A 27 -9.35 -2.00 2.73
N PHE A 28 -8.42 -1.04 2.78
CA PHE A 28 -8.24 -0.05 1.73
C PHE A 28 -6.99 -0.31 0.90
N LEU A 29 -7.07 -0.10 -0.42
CA LEU A 29 -5.93 -0.30 -1.33
C LEU A 29 -4.68 0.44 -0.84
N PHE A 30 -3.62 -0.31 -0.55
CA PHE A 30 -2.35 0.22 -0.05
C PHE A 30 -1.50 0.84 -1.16
N ALA A 31 -1.55 0.23 -2.34
CA ALA A 31 -0.83 0.70 -3.52
C ALA A 31 -1.28 2.10 -3.96
N GLU A 32 -0.41 2.80 -4.68
CA GLU A 32 -0.79 4.07 -5.30
C GLU A 32 -1.84 3.83 -6.38
N PHE A 33 -2.99 4.49 -6.26
CA PHE A 33 -4.10 4.41 -7.20
C PHE A 33 -4.27 5.72 -7.95
N ARG A 34 -3.29 6.01 -8.81
CA ARG A 34 -3.28 7.21 -9.63
C ARG A 34 -4.28 7.10 -10.78
N GLN A 35 -5.24 8.01 -10.78
CA GLN A 35 -6.23 8.20 -11.83
C GLN A 35 -5.97 9.50 -12.60
N GLY A 36 -6.79 9.77 -13.62
CA GLY A 36 -6.70 10.99 -14.41
C GLY A 36 -5.52 11.01 -15.40
N MET A 37 -5.28 12.18 -15.98
CA MET A 37 -4.23 12.37 -16.98
C MET A 37 -2.88 12.66 -16.31
N ALA A 38 -1.77 12.35 -16.99
CA ALA A 38 -0.43 12.63 -16.46
C ALA A 38 -0.22 14.10 -16.06
N ALA A 39 -0.80 15.05 -16.80
CA ALA A 39 -0.74 16.48 -16.51
C ALA A 39 -1.67 16.94 -15.38
N LYS A 40 -2.67 16.12 -15.02
CA LYS A 40 -3.67 16.40 -13.98
C LYS A 40 -3.98 15.09 -13.23
N PRO A 41 -3.03 14.58 -12.44
CA PRO A 41 -3.22 13.33 -11.71
C PRO A 41 -4.30 13.52 -10.64
N LEU A 42 -5.07 12.46 -10.44
CA LEU A 42 -6.05 12.34 -9.35
C LEU A 42 -5.65 11.15 -8.47
N TRP A 43 -5.94 11.27 -7.18
CA TRP A 43 -5.64 10.26 -6.18
C TRP A 43 -6.91 9.90 -5.41
N TRP A 44 -7.04 8.63 -5.03
CA TRP A 44 -8.19 8.18 -4.27
C TRP A 44 -8.00 8.41 -2.77
N THR A 45 -8.48 9.55 -2.29
CA THR A 45 -8.22 10.02 -0.92
C THR A 45 -8.95 9.25 0.18
N ALA A 46 -9.90 8.38 -0.17
CA ALA A 46 -10.56 7.51 0.80
C ALA A 46 -9.67 6.32 1.24
N ALA A 47 -8.62 6.00 0.46
CA ALA A 47 -7.69 4.92 0.72
C ALA A 47 -6.31 5.45 1.18
N TRP A 48 -5.26 4.64 1.04
CA TRP A 48 -3.91 5.00 1.52
C TRP A 48 -3.26 6.17 0.77
N ASP A 49 -3.75 6.51 -0.42
CA ASP A 49 -3.34 7.72 -1.13
C ASP A 49 -3.73 9.01 -0.38
N GLY A 50 -4.77 8.98 0.45
CA GLY A 50 -5.13 10.10 1.34
C GLY A 50 -4.21 10.24 2.55
N TYR A 51 -3.36 9.26 2.83
CA TYR A 51 -2.50 9.20 4.02
C TYR A 51 -1.04 8.89 3.68
N PRO A 52 -0.38 9.65 2.80
CA PRO A 52 0.95 9.31 2.26
C PRO A 52 2.03 9.23 3.34
N ALA A 53 1.98 10.09 4.35
CA ALA A 53 2.91 10.05 5.47
C ALA A 53 2.76 8.78 6.32
N ALA A 54 1.52 8.31 6.53
CA ALA A 54 1.26 7.07 7.26
C ALA A 54 1.70 5.86 6.42
N ARG A 55 1.38 5.84 5.12
CA ARG A 55 1.85 4.80 4.19
C ARG A 55 3.36 4.67 4.23
N ARG A 56 4.06 5.81 4.17
CA ARG A 56 5.51 5.87 4.20
C ARG A 56 6.11 5.31 5.48
N ARG A 57 5.55 5.62 6.67
CA ARG A 57 6.04 5.03 7.93
C ARG A 57 6.01 3.51 7.90
N GLN A 58 4.91 2.94 7.38
CA GLN A 58 4.78 1.48 7.25
C GLN A 58 5.81 0.89 6.29
N THR A 59 5.98 1.48 5.10
CA THR A 59 6.96 0.97 4.13
C THR A 59 8.40 1.15 4.59
N ASP A 60 8.72 2.31 5.19
CA ASP A 60 10.06 2.60 5.70
C ASP A 60 10.40 1.67 6.86
N PHE A 61 9.45 1.37 7.75
CA PHE A 61 9.61 0.37 8.80
C PHE A 61 9.89 -1.02 8.23
N MET A 62 9.07 -1.48 7.27
CA MET A 62 9.24 -2.81 6.67
C MET A 62 10.61 -2.97 6.00
N VAL A 63 11.09 -1.92 5.32
CA VAL A 63 12.44 -1.89 4.72
C VAL A 63 13.52 -1.89 5.80
N ALA A 64 13.42 -1.01 6.78
CA ALA A 64 14.43 -0.86 7.83
C ALA A 64 14.59 -2.14 8.65
N ARG A 65 13.48 -2.82 8.95
CA ARG A 65 13.47 -4.08 9.70
C ARG A 65 13.71 -5.31 8.84
N LYS A 66 13.86 -5.16 7.52
CA LYS A 66 14.01 -6.26 6.56
C LYS A 66 12.93 -7.32 6.73
N ILE A 67 11.68 -6.88 6.86
CA ILE A 67 10.54 -7.78 7.05
C ILE A 67 10.48 -8.78 5.88
N ALA A 68 10.48 -10.06 6.21
CA ALA A 68 10.56 -11.11 5.21
C ALA A 68 9.24 -11.22 4.44
N ASN A 69 9.31 -10.99 3.13
CA ASN A 69 8.24 -11.26 2.17
C ASN A 69 6.85 -10.74 2.59
N PRO A 70 6.66 -9.41 2.77
CA PRO A 70 5.37 -8.85 3.08
C PRO A 70 4.40 -9.03 1.91
N ILE A 71 3.18 -9.46 2.22
CA ILE A 71 2.02 -9.57 1.32
C ILE A 71 0.93 -8.70 1.93
N ILE A 72 0.39 -7.78 1.15
CA ILE A 72 -0.72 -6.92 1.59
C ILE A 72 -1.97 -7.38 0.83
N LEU A 73 -3.03 -7.68 1.58
CA LEU A 73 -4.33 -8.07 1.05
C LEU A 73 -5.33 -6.96 1.37
N ASP A 74 -5.87 -6.36 0.33
CA ASP A 74 -6.76 -5.20 0.40
C ASP A 74 -8.14 -5.51 -0.20
N GLY A 75 -9.15 -4.69 0.11
CA GLY A 75 -10.48 -4.73 -0.46
C GLY A 75 -10.95 -3.35 -0.92
N ASP A 76 -12.26 -3.09 -0.77
CA ASP A 76 -12.95 -1.80 -1.01
C ASP A 76 -12.98 -1.31 -2.47
N VAL A 77 -11.92 -1.52 -3.25
CA VAL A 77 -11.76 -0.98 -4.62
C VAL A 77 -12.69 -1.61 -5.67
N HIS A 78 -13.46 -2.64 -5.31
CA HIS A 78 -14.43 -3.34 -6.18
C HIS A 78 -13.88 -3.84 -7.52
N CYS A 79 -12.57 -4.08 -7.60
CA CYS A 79 -11.94 -4.71 -8.74
C CYS A 79 -10.68 -5.47 -8.33
N PHE A 80 -10.16 -6.30 -9.23
CA PHE A 80 -8.94 -7.04 -8.97
C PHE A 80 -7.70 -6.17 -9.25
N TYR A 81 -6.79 -6.12 -8.26
CA TYR A 81 -5.51 -5.40 -8.36
C TYR A 81 -4.38 -6.29 -7.86
N ALA A 82 -3.27 -6.33 -8.60
CA ALA A 82 -2.05 -7.02 -8.20
C ALA A 82 -0.85 -6.16 -8.59
N THR A 83 0.01 -5.85 -7.63
CA THR A 83 1.12 -4.92 -7.84
C THR A 83 2.25 -5.13 -6.84
N ASP A 84 3.45 -4.71 -7.24
CA ASP A 84 4.54 -4.49 -6.31
C ASP A 84 4.29 -3.25 -5.45
N ILE A 85 4.60 -3.36 -4.16
CA ILE A 85 4.64 -2.21 -3.25
C ILE A 85 6.08 -1.69 -3.20
N ARG A 86 6.26 -0.42 -3.55
CA ARG A 86 7.56 0.25 -3.50
C ARG A 86 7.67 1.07 -2.23
N ALA A 87 8.82 1.02 -1.58
CA ALA A 87 9.11 1.88 -0.44
C ALA A 87 9.13 3.37 -0.80
N ILE A 88 9.45 3.66 -2.07
CA ILE A 88 9.38 4.99 -2.64
C ILE A 88 8.36 4.98 -3.79
N PHE A 89 7.25 5.67 -3.57
CA PHE A 89 6.25 5.97 -4.60
C PHE A 89 6.70 7.23 -5.35
N LEU A 90 7.70 7.09 -6.23
CA LEU A 90 7.99 8.10 -7.25
C LEU A 90 7.12 7.79 -8.47
N THR A 91 6.50 8.82 -9.03
CA THR A 91 5.86 8.81 -10.34
C THR A 91 6.89 8.55 -11.45
N ARG A 92 7.43 7.34 -11.55
CA ARG A 92 8.24 6.90 -12.69
C ARG A 92 7.46 5.85 -13.48
N GLY A 93 7.16 6.22 -14.72
CA GLY A 93 6.28 5.51 -15.65
C GLY A 93 6.75 4.11 -16.00
N ARG A 94 6.38 3.14 -15.16
CA ARG A 94 6.26 1.74 -15.58
C ARG A 94 4.78 1.39 -15.69
N ARG A 95 4.46 0.68 -16.77
CA ARG A 95 3.13 0.23 -17.13
C ARG A 95 2.61 -0.74 -16.06
N TRP A 96 1.65 -0.27 -15.28
CA TRP A 96 0.84 -1.09 -14.39
C TRP A 96 -0.23 -1.81 -15.22
N TRP A 97 -0.61 -3.02 -14.82
CA TRP A 97 -1.78 -3.70 -15.35
C TRP A 97 -2.97 -3.43 -14.43
N PRO A 98 -3.80 -2.40 -14.69
CA PRO A 98 -5.13 -2.40 -14.10
C PRO A 98 -5.98 -3.43 -14.86
N ALA A 99 -6.58 -4.38 -14.14
CA ALA A 99 -7.78 -5.08 -14.62
C ALA A 99 -9.06 -4.28 -14.29
N CYS A 100 -8.90 -3.10 -13.67
CA CYS A 100 -9.97 -2.16 -13.44
C CYS A 100 -10.16 -1.33 -14.73
N SER A 101 -10.89 -1.88 -15.70
CA SER A 101 -11.37 -1.10 -16.84
C SER A 101 -12.43 -0.13 -16.33
N SER A 102 -12.09 1.14 -16.21
CA SER A 102 -13.11 2.18 -16.30
C SER A 102 -13.60 2.22 -17.74
N ALA A 103 -14.75 1.64 -18.02
CA ALA A 103 -15.52 1.93 -19.22
C ALA A 103 -17.02 1.79 -18.92
N PRO A 104 -17.88 2.72 -19.34
CA PRO A 104 -17.66 4.08 -19.87
C PRO A 104 -17.63 5.16 -18.78
#